data_AF-A0A2S5MFB3-F1
#
_entry.id   AF-A0A2S5MFB3-F1
#
_cell.length_a   1.000
_cell.length_b   1.000
_cell.length_c   1.000
_cell.angle_alpha   90.00
_cell.angle_beta   90.00
_cell.angle_gamma   90.00
#
_symmetry.space_group_name_H-M   'P 1'
#
loop_
_entity.id
_entity.type
_entity.pdbx_description
1 polymer ?
#
loop_
_entity_poly.entity_id
_entity_poly.type
_entity_poly.pdbx_seq_one_letter_code
_entity_poly.pdbx_strand_id
1 'polypeptide(L)'
;MQPKALNQVEQAIVDRLLAMCPKGRKMEFVIGGSAAIMLFNESIREDLHDLDVYCEHHKLLIDADRKLMPVDVANNTYFWGQINIGDAKQSPVLIDNEFIKIRYLSPETMFIHKTDSGRDKDIEDVAFLANYLDSHAILKRMNTLKKFNSYESWYLSAENLLAEIQCQYAQPITLEMIDLLELESDDAFVLSRTFGLPQFTLSPAPKQGLGARL
;
A
#
# COMPACT_ATOMS: atom_id res chain seq x y z
N MET A 1 18.74 22.77 -5.49
CA MET A 1 17.51 22.68 -6.30
C MET A 1 16.63 23.87 -5.95
N GLN A 2 16.13 24.61 -6.94
CA GLN A 2 15.09 25.61 -6.67
C GLN A 2 13.79 24.86 -6.33
N PRO A 3 13.00 25.33 -5.34
CA PRO A 3 11.73 24.70 -5.02
C PRO A 3 10.79 24.80 -6.22
N LYS A 4 10.23 23.66 -6.64
CA LYS A 4 9.13 23.61 -7.63
C LYS A 4 7.98 24.46 -7.09
N ALA A 5 7.40 25.31 -7.94
CA ALA A 5 6.16 26.00 -7.60
C ALA A 5 5.04 24.95 -7.44
N LEU A 6 4.36 24.98 -6.29
CA LEU A 6 3.24 24.07 -6.03
C LEU A 6 2.05 24.46 -6.90
N ASN A 7 1.35 23.47 -7.46
CA ASN A 7 0.04 23.70 -8.07
C ASN A 7 -1.03 23.97 -6.98
N GLN A 8 -2.24 24.35 -7.37
CA GLN A 8 -3.30 24.71 -6.42
C GLN A 8 -3.68 23.57 -5.46
N VAL A 9 -3.61 22.32 -5.93
CA VAL A 9 -3.93 21.11 -5.15
C VAL A 9 -2.81 20.81 -4.16
N GLU A 10 -1.56 20.79 -4.63
CA GLU A 10 -0.35 20.67 -3.82
C GLU A 10 -0.35 21.72 -2.69
N GLN A 11 -0.69 22.96 -3.02
CA GLN A 11 -0.78 24.06 -2.04
C GLN A 11 -1.90 23.83 -1.02
N ALA A 12 -3.09 23.39 -1.44
CA ALA A 12 -4.19 23.12 -0.52
C ALA A 12 -3.87 21.99 0.48
N ILE A 13 -3.20 20.92 0.02
CA ILE A 13 -2.73 19.82 0.88
C ILE A 13 -1.69 20.34 1.88
N VAL A 14 -0.71 21.12 1.40
CA VAL A 14 0.32 21.73 2.26
C VAL A 14 -0.30 22.63 3.32
N ASP A 15 -1.19 23.54 2.92
CA ASP A 15 -1.84 24.48 3.84
C ASP A 15 -2.60 23.73 4.94
N ARG A 16 -3.27 22.63 4.59
CA ARG A 16 -4.00 21.81 5.55
C ARG A 16 -3.07 21.09 6.53
N LEU A 17 -2.00 20.46 6.04
CA LEU A 17 -1.03 19.78 6.89
C LEU A 17 -0.23 20.76 7.75
N LEU A 18 0.11 21.94 7.23
CA LEU A 18 0.75 23.02 8.00
C LEU A 18 -0.16 23.54 9.12
N ALA A 19 -1.47 23.65 8.88
CA ALA A 19 -2.43 23.99 9.94
C ALA A 19 -2.48 22.95 11.07
N MET A 20 -1.99 21.72 10.82
CA MET A 20 -1.87 20.64 11.80
C MET A 20 -0.50 20.60 12.50
N CYS A 21 0.49 21.37 12.02
CA CYS A 21 1.85 21.34 12.56
C CYS A 21 1.98 22.19 13.83
N PRO A 22 2.56 21.66 14.92
CA PRO A 22 2.96 22.49 16.06
C PRO A 22 3.96 23.58 15.62
N LYS A 23 3.73 24.83 16.04
CA LYS A 23 4.61 25.96 15.69
C LYS A 23 6.07 25.65 16.04
N GLY A 24 6.96 25.90 15.08
CA GLY A 24 8.41 25.76 15.26
C GLY A 24 8.96 24.34 15.20
N ARG A 25 8.18 23.35 14.74
CA ARG A 25 8.66 21.98 14.49
C ARG A 25 8.44 21.61 13.04
N LYS A 26 9.47 21.03 12.42
CA LYS A 26 9.34 20.38 11.13
C LYS A 26 8.61 19.05 11.30
N MET A 27 7.51 18.87 10.58
CA MET A 27 6.73 17.63 10.60
C MET A 27 6.98 16.82 9.32
N GLU A 28 6.96 15.50 9.44
CA GLU A 28 7.06 14.58 8.30
C GLU A 28 5.77 13.77 8.19
N PHE A 29 5.17 13.77 7.01
CA PHE A 29 3.95 13.06 6.67
C PHE A 29 4.21 12.14 5.48
N VAL A 30 3.59 10.96 5.49
CA VAL A 30 3.44 10.14 4.29
C VAL A 30 1.97 10.14 3.93
N ILE A 31 1.61 10.48 2.69
CA ILE A 31 0.22 10.53 2.25
C ILE A 31 -0.08 9.37 1.30
N GLY A 32 -1.32 8.89 1.35
CA GLY A 32 -1.85 7.83 0.50
C GLY A 32 -3.09 8.26 -0.29
N GLY A 33 -3.71 7.28 -0.97
CA GLY A 33 -5.05 7.39 -1.53
C GLY A 33 -5.14 8.16 -2.85
N SER A 34 -6.36 8.59 -3.15
CA SER A 34 -6.73 9.44 -4.30
C SER A 34 -5.90 10.73 -4.35
N ALA A 35 -5.50 11.28 -3.20
CA ALA A 35 -4.61 12.44 -3.11
C ALA A 35 -3.24 12.23 -3.79
N ALA A 36 -2.64 11.04 -3.70
CA ALA A 36 -1.39 10.75 -4.41
C ALA A 36 -1.63 10.67 -5.94
N ILE A 37 -2.77 10.11 -6.36
CA ILE A 37 -3.12 10.00 -7.78
C ILE A 37 -3.43 11.37 -8.40
N MET A 38 -4.08 12.28 -7.65
CA MET A 38 -4.34 13.67 -8.05
C MET A 38 -3.08 14.51 -8.23
N LEU A 39 -2.00 14.18 -7.52
CA LEU A 39 -0.73 14.89 -7.61
C LEU A 39 0.05 14.52 -8.89
N PHE A 40 -0.23 13.36 -9.47
CA PHE A 40 0.42 12.86 -10.69
C PHE A 40 -0.48 12.89 -11.93
N ASN A 41 -1.80 12.98 -11.78
CA ASN A 41 -2.75 12.99 -12.89
C ASN A 41 -3.68 14.21 -12.76
N GLU A 42 -3.63 15.13 -13.73
CA GLU A 42 -4.40 16.39 -13.75
C GLU A 42 -5.93 16.19 -13.82
N SER A 43 -6.40 14.94 -13.86
CA SER A 43 -7.80 14.55 -13.93
C SER A 43 -8.36 14.36 -12.52
N ILE A 44 -8.99 15.40 -11.99
CA ILE A 44 -9.69 15.39 -10.72
C ILE A 44 -10.87 14.40 -10.80
N ARG A 45 -10.92 13.43 -9.87
CA ARG A 45 -12.21 12.94 -9.37
C ARG A 45 -12.79 14.10 -8.55
N GLU A 46 -13.89 14.71 -9.00
CA GLU A 46 -14.50 15.90 -8.37
C GLU A 46 -15.05 15.61 -6.96
N ASP A 47 -15.02 14.34 -6.56
CA ASP A 47 -15.64 13.72 -5.40
C ASP A 47 -14.60 13.16 -4.40
N LEU A 48 -13.54 13.92 -4.09
CA LEU A 48 -12.64 13.50 -3.01
C LEU A 48 -13.34 13.51 -1.65
N HIS A 49 -13.44 12.32 -1.06
CA HIS A 49 -14.10 12.12 0.22
C HIS A 49 -13.14 12.10 1.42
N ASP A 50 -11.83 11.87 1.24
CA ASP A 50 -10.83 11.86 2.32
C ASP A 50 -9.35 12.00 1.87
N LEU A 51 -8.47 12.29 2.83
CA LEU A 51 -7.00 12.28 2.70
C LEU A 51 -6.38 11.31 3.70
N ASP A 52 -5.72 10.26 3.21
CA ASP A 52 -5.00 9.28 4.01
C ASP A 52 -3.60 9.81 4.42
N VAL A 53 -3.33 9.95 5.72
CA VAL A 53 -2.08 10.48 6.28
C VAL A 53 -1.44 9.50 7.27
N TYR A 54 -0.16 9.23 7.10
CA TYR A 54 0.66 8.49 8.06
C TYR A 54 1.59 9.44 8.81
N CYS A 55 1.53 9.40 10.14
CA CYS A 55 2.39 10.22 11.00
C CYS A 55 2.80 9.44 12.26
N GLU A 56 4.08 9.52 12.64
CA GLU A 56 4.59 8.84 13.85
C GLU A 56 4.10 9.45 15.16
N HIS A 57 3.55 10.66 15.13
CA HIS A 57 3.10 11.34 16.34
C HIS A 57 1.70 10.85 16.70
N HIS A 58 1.59 10.15 17.84
CA HIS A 58 0.40 9.48 18.40
C HIS A 58 -0.87 10.34 18.62
N LYS A 59 -0.87 11.63 18.26
CA LYS A 59 -1.99 12.55 18.52
C LYS A 59 -2.12 13.59 17.42
N LEU A 60 -2.76 13.20 16.33
CA LEU A 60 -3.48 14.14 15.48
C LEU A 60 -4.95 13.72 15.51
N LEU A 61 -5.67 14.19 16.53
CA LEU A 61 -7.13 14.20 16.51
C LEU A 61 -7.53 15.36 15.59
N ILE A 62 -8.09 15.03 14.44
CA ILE A 62 -8.54 16.03 13.47
C ILE A 62 -10.03 16.22 13.67
N ASP A 63 -10.37 17.36 14.26
CA ASP A 63 -11.74 17.82 14.42
C ASP A 63 -12.34 18.13 13.05
N ALA A 64 -13.39 17.39 12.68
CA ALA A 64 -14.02 17.36 11.36
C ALA A 64 -15.02 18.52 11.11
N ASP A 65 -14.91 19.61 11.86
CA ASP A 65 -15.90 20.70 11.86
C ASP A 65 -15.61 21.85 10.87
N ARG A 66 -14.87 21.58 9.78
CA ARG A 66 -14.75 22.53 8.66
C ARG A 66 -15.06 21.79 7.37
N LYS A 67 -16.04 22.30 6.61
CA LYS A 67 -16.56 21.80 5.31
C LYS A 67 -15.50 21.65 4.20
N LEU A 68 -14.43 20.91 4.45
CA LEU A 68 -13.30 20.63 3.56
C LEU A 68 -12.76 19.23 3.95
N MET A 69 -12.74 18.32 2.96
CA MET A 69 -12.23 16.94 2.96
C MET A 69 -11.75 16.31 4.30
N PRO A 70 -12.44 15.26 4.80
CA PRO A 70 -11.98 14.40 5.91
C PRO A 70 -10.51 13.98 5.78
N VAL A 71 -9.79 13.87 6.90
CA VAL A 71 -8.39 13.39 6.92
C VAL A 71 -8.33 12.16 7.81
N ASP A 72 -7.99 11.03 7.21
CA ASP A 72 -7.81 9.75 7.86
C ASP A 72 -6.33 9.67 8.31
N VAL A 73 -6.07 9.43 9.60
CA VAL A 73 -4.69 9.31 10.13
C VAL A 73 -4.38 7.88 10.59
N ALA A 74 -3.37 7.26 10.00
CA ALA A 74 -2.76 6.00 10.42
C ALA A 74 -1.39 6.23 11.07
N ASN A 75 -0.93 5.29 11.90
CA ASN A 75 0.41 5.34 12.48
C ASN A 75 1.04 3.93 12.53
N ASN A 76 2.30 3.86 12.95
CA ASN A 76 3.08 2.61 13.02
C ASN A 76 2.45 1.51 13.91
N THR A 77 1.44 1.85 14.71
CA THR A 77 0.70 0.97 15.65
C THR A 77 -0.74 0.72 15.22
N TYR A 78 -1.31 1.58 14.37
CA TYR A 78 -2.69 1.55 13.90
C TYR A 78 -2.66 1.80 12.39
N PHE A 79 -2.45 0.71 11.64
CA PHE A 79 -2.67 0.67 10.21
C PHE A 79 -4.14 0.34 9.94
N TRP A 80 -4.72 0.81 8.83
CA TRP A 80 -6.03 0.32 8.38
C TRP A 80 -5.84 -1.03 7.69
N GLY A 81 -5.66 -2.08 8.48
CA GLY A 81 -5.39 -3.42 7.97
C GLY A 81 -4.39 -4.19 8.83
N GLN A 82 -4.03 -5.37 8.36
CA GLN A 82 -3.06 -6.28 8.95
C GLN A 82 -1.63 -6.02 8.43
N ILE A 83 -1.49 -5.41 7.25
CA ILE A 83 -0.18 -5.16 6.63
C ILE A 83 0.46 -3.87 7.11
N ASN A 84 1.63 -4.03 7.71
CA ASN A 84 2.56 -2.97 8.05
C ASN A 84 3.36 -2.52 6.81
N ILE A 85 3.24 -1.23 6.49
CA ILE A 85 4.04 -0.54 5.47
C ILE A 85 5.32 0.00 6.12
N GLY A 86 6.19 -0.91 6.57
CA GLY A 86 7.38 -0.57 7.36
C GLY A 86 8.43 0.29 6.64
N ASP A 87 8.30 0.47 5.32
CA ASP A 87 9.15 1.32 4.50
C ASP A 87 8.48 2.63 4.04
N ALA A 88 7.34 3.03 4.62
CA ALA A 88 6.66 4.29 4.28
C ALA A 88 7.57 5.52 4.38
N LYS A 89 8.57 5.53 5.28
CA LYS A 89 9.57 6.60 5.38
C LYS A 89 10.57 6.66 4.23
N GLN A 90 10.68 5.58 3.46
CA GLN A 90 11.54 5.49 2.27
C GLN A 90 10.79 5.95 1.03
N SER A 91 9.47 6.17 1.13
CA SER A 91 8.66 6.74 0.06
C SER A 91 9.26 8.02 -0.53
N PRO A 92 9.09 8.26 -1.84
CA PRO A 92 9.64 9.45 -2.46
C PRO A 92 9.06 10.72 -1.86
N VAL A 93 9.89 11.76 -1.82
CA VAL A 93 9.53 13.07 -1.24
C VAL A 93 8.85 13.90 -2.32
N LEU A 94 7.63 14.33 -2.04
CA LEU A 94 6.86 15.25 -2.88
C LEU A 94 7.20 16.70 -2.54
N ILE A 95 7.20 17.02 -1.25
CA ILE A 95 7.40 18.39 -0.73
C ILE A 95 8.39 18.33 0.42
N ASP A 96 9.39 19.21 0.39
CA ASP A 96 10.37 19.33 1.45
C ASP A 96 10.69 20.82 1.65
N ASN A 97 10.12 21.41 2.69
CA ASN A 97 10.40 22.80 3.07
C ASN A 97 10.84 22.90 4.54
N GLU A 98 10.96 24.13 5.05
CA GLU A 98 11.45 24.37 6.42
C GLU A 98 10.51 23.84 7.51
N PHE A 99 9.21 23.70 7.23
CA PHE A 99 8.17 23.33 8.20
C PHE A 99 7.58 21.94 7.98
N ILE A 100 7.58 21.44 6.74
CA ILE A 100 6.93 20.18 6.40
C ILE A 100 7.74 19.38 5.38
N LYS A 101 7.70 18.06 5.56
CA LYS A 101 8.14 17.08 4.58
C LYS A 101 6.98 16.14 4.27
N ILE A 102 6.57 16.06 3.01
CA ILE A 102 5.49 15.20 2.54
C ILE A 102 6.08 14.16 1.60
N ARG A 103 5.80 12.89 1.89
CA ARG A 103 6.09 11.74 1.03
C ARG A 103 4.78 11.15 0.53
N TYR A 104 4.84 10.38 -0.54
CA TYR A 104 3.66 9.68 -1.05
C TYR A 104 3.89 8.17 -1.10
N LEU A 105 2.87 7.39 -0.73
CA LEU A 105 2.88 5.95 -0.95
C LEU A 105 2.75 5.65 -2.44
N SER A 106 3.43 4.59 -2.90
CA SER A 106 3.26 4.13 -4.28
C SER A 106 1.81 3.64 -4.48
N PRO A 107 1.25 3.77 -5.69
CA PRO A 107 -0.11 3.30 -5.92
C PRO A 107 -0.27 1.79 -5.69
N GLU A 108 0.76 0.97 -5.90
CA GLU A 108 0.74 -0.46 -5.52
C GLU A 108 0.61 -0.64 -4.00
N THR A 109 1.32 0.18 -3.22
CA THR A 109 1.22 0.15 -1.75
C THR A 109 -0.19 0.52 -1.31
N MET A 110 -0.79 1.51 -1.97
CA MET A 110 -2.16 1.93 -1.69
C MET A 110 -3.18 0.86 -2.06
N PHE A 111 -3.01 0.21 -3.20
CA PHE A 111 -3.85 -0.90 -3.62
C PHE A 111 -3.84 -2.00 -2.56
N ILE A 112 -2.64 -2.47 -2.19
CA ILE A 112 -2.46 -3.50 -1.15
C ILE A 112 -3.13 -3.08 0.17
N HIS A 113 -2.89 -1.85 0.60
CA HIS A 113 -3.41 -1.36 1.88
C HIS A 113 -4.94 -1.26 1.90
N LYS A 114 -5.54 -0.78 0.81
CA LYS A 114 -7.00 -0.63 0.68
C LYS A 114 -7.71 -1.97 0.50
N THR A 115 -7.09 -2.91 -0.20
CA THR A 115 -7.57 -4.30 -0.26
C THR A 115 -7.52 -4.96 1.12
N ASP A 116 -6.41 -4.80 1.84
CA ASP A 116 -6.20 -5.41 3.16
C ASP A 116 -7.11 -4.82 4.25
N SER A 117 -7.49 -3.54 4.14
CA SER A 117 -8.40 -2.89 5.09
C SER A 117 -9.83 -3.49 5.04
N GLY A 118 -10.26 -3.95 3.85
CA GLY A 118 -11.60 -4.46 3.59
C GLY A 118 -12.74 -3.48 3.87
N ARG A 119 -12.48 -2.17 3.93
CA ARG A 119 -13.51 -1.16 4.24
C ARG A 119 -14.36 -0.85 3.02
N ASP A 120 -15.68 -0.71 3.19
CA ASP A 120 -16.62 -0.42 2.09
C ASP A 120 -16.22 0.81 1.26
N LYS A 121 -15.69 1.84 1.91
CA LYS A 121 -15.25 3.08 1.24
C LYS A 121 -14.02 2.89 0.35
N ASP A 122 -13.23 1.84 0.57
CA ASP A 122 -12.01 1.57 -0.17
C ASP A 122 -12.30 0.81 -1.50
N ILE A 123 -13.50 0.27 -1.69
CA ILE A 123 -13.89 -0.50 -2.88
C ILE A 123 -13.73 0.31 -4.17
N GLU A 124 -14.24 1.54 -4.20
CA GLU A 124 -14.16 2.40 -5.39
C GLU A 124 -12.74 2.88 -5.68
N ASP A 125 -11.91 3.04 -4.63
CA ASP A 125 -10.51 3.43 -4.75
C ASP A 125 -9.66 2.28 -5.29
N VAL A 126 -9.90 1.05 -4.82
CA VAL A 126 -9.24 -0.16 -5.33
C VAL A 126 -9.54 -0.33 -6.81
N ALA A 127 -10.80 -0.22 -7.21
CA ALA A 127 -11.20 -0.28 -8.62
C ALA A 127 -10.57 0.84 -9.45
N PHE A 128 -10.46 2.05 -8.90
CA PHE A 128 -9.80 3.16 -9.57
C PHE A 128 -8.30 2.91 -9.77
N LEU A 129 -7.60 2.50 -8.71
CA LEU A 129 -6.17 2.18 -8.72
C LEU A 129 -5.85 1.07 -9.71
N ALA A 130 -6.70 0.04 -9.82
CA ALA A 130 -6.53 -1.08 -10.74
C ALA A 130 -6.34 -0.64 -12.21
N ASN A 131 -6.99 0.46 -12.63
CA ASN A 131 -6.88 0.98 -14.00
C ASN A 131 -5.48 1.50 -14.36
N TYR A 132 -4.64 1.77 -13.36
CA TYR A 132 -3.31 2.37 -13.54
C TYR A 132 -2.18 1.46 -13.07
N LEU A 133 -2.51 0.27 -12.58
CA LEU A 133 -1.57 -0.65 -11.97
C LEU A 133 -1.49 -1.96 -12.73
N ASP A 134 -0.32 -2.59 -12.64
CA ASP A 134 -0.06 -3.92 -13.15
C ASP A 134 -0.08 -4.96 -12.01
N SER A 135 -0.73 -6.10 -12.23
CA SER A 135 -0.85 -7.13 -11.20
C SER A 135 0.50 -7.69 -10.76
N HIS A 136 1.49 -7.80 -11.65
CA HIS A 136 2.82 -8.26 -11.27
C HIS A 136 3.54 -7.22 -10.41
N ALA A 137 3.39 -5.93 -10.71
CA ALA A 137 3.92 -4.85 -9.88
C ALA A 137 3.32 -4.86 -8.47
N ILE A 138 2.00 -5.07 -8.36
CA ILE A 138 1.29 -5.21 -7.08
C ILE A 138 1.85 -6.40 -6.28
N LEU A 139 1.96 -7.59 -6.89
CA LEU A 139 2.45 -8.79 -6.20
C LEU A 139 3.91 -8.67 -5.76
N LYS A 140 4.78 -8.10 -6.63
CA LYS A 140 6.16 -7.79 -6.25
C LYS A 140 6.21 -6.84 -5.07
N ARG A 141 5.37 -5.79 -5.07
CA ARG A 141 5.29 -4.86 -3.95
C ARG A 141 4.86 -5.58 -2.66
N MET A 142 3.86 -6.45 -2.73
CA MET A 142 3.41 -7.24 -1.58
C MET A 142 4.55 -8.09 -0.99
N ASN A 143 5.36 -8.73 -1.83
CA ASN A 143 6.50 -9.50 -1.34
C ASN A 143 7.57 -8.61 -0.65
N THR A 144 7.80 -7.38 -1.13
CA THR A 144 8.73 -6.46 -0.43
C THR A 144 8.31 -6.10 1.00
N LEU A 145 7.00 -6.17 1.29
CA LEU A 145 6.43 -5.90 2.61
C LEU A 145 6.53 -7.09 3.56
N LYS A 146 6.81 -8.30 3.07
CA LYS A 146 6.90 -9.54 3.86
C LYS A 146 7.80 -9.42 5.09
N LYS A 147 8.96 -8.78 4.94
CA LYS A 147 9.95 -8.61 6.03
C LYS A 147 9.49 -7.73 7.20
N PHE A 148 8.40 -6.98 7.04
CA PHE A 148 7.87 -6.09 8.08
C PHE A 148 6.66 -6.69 8.82
N ASN A 149 6.23 -7.88 8.41
CA ASN A 149 4.99 -8.51 8.84
C ASN A 149 5.27 -9.90 9.41
N SER A 150 4.38 -10.41 10.25
CA SER A 150 4.38 -11.85 10.56
C SER A 150 4.02 -12.62 9.28
N TYR A 151 4.52 -13.84 9.15
CA TYR A 151 4.21 -14.66 7.99
C TYR A 151 2.69 -14.91 7.86
N GLU A 152 2.01 -15.19 8.97
CA GLU A 152 0.57 -15.42 9.03
C GLU A 152 -0.24 -14.21 8.52
N SER A 153 0.00 -13.01 9.06
CA SER A 153 -0.70 -11.81 8.61
C SER A 153 -0.40 -11.49 7.15
N TRP A 154 0.88 -11.65 6.75
CA TRP A 154 1.27 -11.42 5.36
C TRP A 154 0.61 -12.40 4.38
N TYR A 155 0.51 -13.69 4.75
CA TYR A 155 -0.12 -14.73 3.94
C TYR A 155 -1.62 -14.46 3.74
N LEU A 156 -2.36 -14.15 4.81
CA LEU A 156 -3.79 -13.86 4.73
C LEU A 156 -4.06 -12.66 3.81
N SER A 157 -3.27 -11.60 3.95
CA SER A 157 -3.39 -10.43 3.07
C SER A 157 -3.00 -10.75 1.63
N ALA A 158 -2.03 -11.65 1.39
CA ALA A 158 -1.64 -12.07 0.05
C ALA A 158 -2.75 -12.91 -0.62
N GLU A 159 -3.44 -13.76 0.13
CA GLU A 159 -4.63 -14.48 -0.34
C GLU A 159 -5.75 -13.52 -0.76
N ASN A 160 -6.09 -12.56 0.11
CA ASN A 160 -7.08 -11.52 -0.20
C ASN A 160 -6.68 -10.69 -1.42
N LEU A 161 -5.40 -10.35 -1.54
CA LEU A 161 -4.85 -9.59 -2.66
C LEU A 161 -5.00 -10.33 -3.99
N LEU A 162 -4.77 -11.64 -4.02
CA LEU A 162 -5.00 -12.46 -5.21
C LEU A 162 -6.48 -12.46 -5.61
N ALA A 163 -7.39 -12.66 -4.65
CA ALA A 163 -8.82 -12.61 -4.93
C ALA A 163 -9.25 -11.24 -5.50
N GLU A 164 -8.72 -10.15 -4.95
CA GLU A 164 -8.98 -8.80 -5.44
C GLU A 164 -8.41 -8.57 -6.84
N ILE A 165 -7.18 -9.01 -7.12
CA ILE A 165 -6.59 -8.95 -8.46
C ILE A 165 -7.45 -9.72 -9.47
N GLN A 166 -7.91 -10.92 -9.13
CA GLN A 166 -8.80 -11.68 -10.01
C GLN A 166 -10.11 -10.92 -10.30
N CYS A 167 -10.67 -10.26 -9.28
CA CYS A 167 -11.89 -9.46 -9.41
C CYS A 167 -11.68 -8.23 -10.31
N GLN A 168 -10.69 -7.39 -9.99
CA GLN A 168 -10.50 -6.09 -10.64
C GLN A 168 -10.00 -6.21 -12.08
N TYR A 169 -9.15 -7.21 -12.36
CA TYR A 169 -8.56 -7.40 -13.68
C TYR A 169 -9.32 -8.41 -14.55
N ALA A 170 -10.37 -9.04 -14.01
CA ALA A 170 -11.14 -10.10 -14.66
C ALA A 170 -10.25 -11.21 -15.29
N GLN A 171 -9.09 -11.49 -14.68
CA GLN A 171 -8.11 -12.46 -15.15
C GLN A 171 -7.98 -13.62 -14.17
N PRO A 172 -7.78 -14.85 -14.64
CA PRO A 172 -7.52 -15.98 -13.75
C PRO A 172 -6.18 -15.79 -13.04
N ILE A 173 -6.12 -16.20 -11.77
CA ILE A 173 -4.85 -16.33 -11.06
C ILE A 173 -4.01 -17.39 -11.74
N THR A 174 -2.71 -17.14 -11.84
CA THR A 174 -1.75 -18.04 -12.49
C THR A 174 -0.71 -18.56 -11.49
N LEU A 175 -0.03 -19.65 -11.85
CA LEU A 175 1.07 -20.15 -11.04
C LEU A 175 2.21 -19.14 -10.91
N GLU A 176 2.49 -18.38 -11.97
CA GLU A 176 3.49 -17.31 -11.95
C GLU A 176 3.17 -16.25 -10.88
N MET A 177 1.89 -15.89 -10.72
CA MET A 177 1.46 -14.95 -9.68
C MET A 177 1.66 -15.50 -8.27
N ILE A 178 1.43 -16.80 -8.06
CA ILE A 178 1.69 -17.47 -6.78
C ILE A 178 3.20 -17.53 -6.51
N ASP A 179 4.01 -17.83 -7.53
CA ASP A 179 5.46 -17.88 -7.42
C ASP A 179 6.06 -16.51 -7.04
N LEU A 180 5.48 -15.40 -7.54
CA LEU A 180 5.89 -14.03 -7.19
C LEU A 180 5.74 -13.69 -5.70
N LEU A 181 4.88 -14.39 -4.99
CA LEU A 181 4.67 -14.20 -3.55
C LEU A 181 5.73 -14.94 -2.71
N GLU A 182 6.56 -15.81 -3.30
CA GLU A 182 7.62 -16.54 -2.59
C GLU A 182 7.11 -17.27 -1.33
N LEU A 183 5.96 -17.93 -1.46
CA LEU A 183 5.28 -18.65 -0.38
C LEU A 183 6.07 -19.88 0.08
N GLU A 184 5.81 -20.33 1.31
CA GLU A 184 6.23 -21.67 1.72
C GLU A 184 5.55 -22.74 0.86
N SER A 185 6.20 -23.88 0.65
CA SER A 185 5.76 -24.88 -0.34
C SER A 185 4.34 -25.40 -0.12
N ASP A 186 3.96 -25.57 1.15
CA ASP A 186 2.64 -26.09 1.52
C ASP A 186 1.55 -25.04 1.28
N ASP A 187 1.87 -23.76 1.52
CA ASP A 187 0.94 -22.65 1.31
C ASP A 187 0.76 -22.31 -0.17
N ALA A 188 1.85 -22.37 -0.96
CA ALA A 188 1.77 -22.27 -2.41
C ALA A 188 0.84 -23.34 -2.99
N PHE A 189 0.89 -24.57 -2.44
CA PHE A 189 0.00 -25.66 -2.82
C PHE A 189 -1.45 -25.37 -2.42
N VAL A 190 -1.69 -24.88 -1.20
CA VAL A 190 -3.04 -24.52 -0.74
C VAL A 190 -3.65 -23.45 -1.65
N LEU A 191 -2.96 -22.34 -1.89
CA LEU A 191 -3.47 -21.27 -2.76
C LEU A 191 -3.68 -21.75 -4.20
N SER A 192 -2.77 -22.57 -4.74
CA SER A 192 -2.95 -23.15 -6.08
C SER A 192 -4.26 -23.92 -6.18
N ARG A 193 -4.64 -24.67 -5.13
CA ARG A 193 -5.93 -25.37 -5.10
C ARG A 193 -7.12 -24.43 -4.94
N THR A 194 -7.01 -23.42 -4.08
CA THR A 194 -8.05 -22.40 -3.86
C THR A 194 -8.45 -21.73 -5.18
N PHE A 195 -7.47 -21.42 -6.04
CA PHE A 195 -7.70 -20.77 -7.33
C PHE A 195 -7.85 -21.76 -8.50
N GLY A 196 -7.99 -23.07 -8.24
CA GLY A 196 -8.26 -24.07 -9.27
C GLY A 196 -7.11 -24.31 -10.27
N LEU A 197 -5.87 -24.04 -9.87
CA LEU A 197 -4.70 -24.18 -10.73
C LEU A 197 -4.21 -25.64 -10.81
N PRO A 198 -3.65 -26.04 -11.97
CA PRO A 198 -3.07 -27.38 -12.12
C PRO A 198 -1.93 -27.58 -11.11
N GLN A 199 -1.91 -28.74 -10.45
CA GLN A 199 -0.93 -29.04 -9.42
C GLN A 199 0.50 -29.03 -9.98
N PHE A 200 1.42 -28.35 -9.29
CA PHE A 200 2.83 -28.70 -9.42
C PHE A 200 3.06 -30.09 -8.86
N THR A 201 3.73 -30.95 -9.63
CA THR A 201 4.61 -31.94 -9.02
C THR A 201 5.78 -31.14 -8.47
N LEU A 202 5.76 -30.85 -7.16
CA LEU A 202 6.96 -30.40 -6.47
C LEU A 202 8.03 -31.44 -6.77
N SER A 203 8.99 -31.11 -7.64
CA SER A 203 10.19 -31.93 -7.75
C SER A 203 10.79 -31.92 -6.35
N PRO A 204 10.96 -33.08 -5.69
CA PRO A 204 11.54 -33.11 -4.37
C PRO A 204 12.86 -32.38 -4.46
N ALA A 205 13.06 -31.40 -3.57
CA ALA A 205 14.34 -30.70 -3.44
C ALA A 205 15.45 -31.76 -3.53
N PRO A 206 16.51 -31.55 -4.32
CA PRO A 206 17.60 -32.51 -4.39
C PRO A 206 18.06 -32.72 -2.96
N LYS A 207 17.88 -33.95 -2.45
CA LYS A 207 18.40 -34.34 -1.14
C LYS A 207 19.88 -33.98 -1.17
N GLN A 208 20.26 -32.90 -0.50
CA GLN A 208 21.66 -32.58 -0.31
C GLN A 208 22.29 -33.84 0.26
N GLY A 209 23.30 -34.33 -0.45
CA GLY A 209 23.91 -35.62 -0.20
C GLY A 209 24.23 -35.76 1.28
N LEU A 210 23.60 -36.75 1.92
CA LEU A 210 24.18 -37.38 3.10
C LEU A 210 25.55 -37.86 2.65
N GLY A 211 26.57 -37.11 3.06
CA GLY A 211 27.95 -37.46 2.82
C GLY A 211 28.18 -38.87 3.29
N ALA A 212 28.50 -39.76 2.35
CA ALA A 212 29.29 -40.94 2.64
C ALA A 212 30.63 -40.44 3.18
N ARG A 213 30.72 -40.31 4.51
CA ARG A 213 31.99 -40.40 5.21
C ARG A 213 32.20 -41.87 5.54
N LEU A 214 33.22 -42.41 4.86
CA LEU A 214 34.03 -43.61 5.10
C LEU A 214 33.64 -44.48 6.30
#